data_AF-A0A1H9Q1E8-F1
#
_entry.id   AF-A0A1H9Q1E8-F1
#
_cell.length_a   1.000
_cell.length_b   1.000
_cell.length_c   1.000
_cell.angle_alpha   90.00
_cell.angle_beta   90.00
_cell.angle_gamma   90.00
#
_symmetry.space_group_name_H-M   'P 1'
#
loop_
_entity.id
_entity.type
_entity.pdbx_description
1 polymer ?
#
loop_
_entity_poly.entity_id
_entity_poly.type
_entity_poly.pdbx_seq_one_letter_code
_entity_poly.pdbx_strand_id
1 'polypeptide(L)'
;MEKQRAADEAHARVEELRDAYGAPTAAPWSETQTDTYETAWRAWRDLARDAQAAVTEHAKDENKPRNDIEAEVKAKTKTPTSPDPKKTPSTPEAPPEGE
;
A
#
# COMPACT_ATOMS: atom_id res chain seq x y z
N MET A 1 -2.76 -11.00 16.82
CA MET A 1 -1.93 -10.94 15.59
C MET A 1 -2.48 -11.80 14.44
N GLU A 2 -3.23 -12.87 14.69
CA GLU A 2 -3.72 -13.78 13.63
C GLU A 2 -4.58 -13.08 12.56
N LYS A 3 -5.46 -12.15 12.95
CA LYS A 3 -6.26 -11.36 12.00
C LYS A 3 -5.41 -10.52 11.04
N GLN A 4 -4.35 -9.89 11.55
CA GLN A 4 -3.43 -9.12 10.72
C GLN A 4 -2.67 -10.03 9.75
N ARG A 5 -2.22 -11.20 10.21
CA ARG A 5 -1.53 -12.18 9.37
C ARG A 5 -2.43 -12.71 8.24
N ALA A 6 -3.69 -12.99 8.55
CA ALA A 6 -4.67 -13.43 7.55
C ALA A 6 -4.92 -12.33 6.49
N ALA A 7 -5.01 -11.07 6.92
CA ALA A 7 -5.11 -9.94 5.99
C ALA A 7 -3.84 -9.81 5.12
N ASP A 8 -2.65 -10.01 5.69
CA ASP A 8 -1.38 -9.96 4.96
C ASP A 8 -1.28 -11.07 3.90
N GLU A 9 -1.66 -12.30 4.24
CA GLU A 9 -1.69 -13.43 3.30
C GLU A 9 -2.68 -13.21 2.16
N ALA A 10 -3.88 -12.71 2.48
CA ALA A 10 -4.87 -12.37 1.46
C ALA A 10 -4.40 -11.20 0.57
N HIS A 11 -3.64 -10.25 1.12
CA HIS A 11 -3.04 -9.17 0.34
C HIS A 11 -2.01 -9.69 -0.65
N ALA A 12 -1.09 -10.56 -0.18
CA ALA A 12 -0.10 -11.20 -1.03
C ALA A 12 -0.75 -11.92 -2.20
N ARG A 13 -1.89 -12.61 -1.98
CA ARG A 13 -2.63 -13.27 -3.05
C ARG A 13 -3.18 -12.30 -4.10
N VAL A 14 -3.67 -11.12 -3.69
CA VAL A 14 -4.13 -10.07 -4.61
C VAL A 14 -2.96 -9.53 -5.44
N GLU A 15 -1.80 -9.34 -4.82
CA GLU A 15 -0.58 -8.89 -5.50
C GLU A 15 -0.06 -9.93 -6.50
N GLU A 16 -0.05 -11.21 -6.14
CA GLU A 16 0.29 -12.31 -7.05
C GLU A 16 -0.66 -12.37 -8.25
N LEU A 17 -1.97 -12.20 -8.04
CA LEU A 17 -2.94 -12.17 -9.14
C LEU A 17 -2.70 -10.99 -10.07
N ARG A 18 -2.37 -9.82 -9.50
CA ARG A 18 -2.04 -8.62 -10.28
C ARG A 18 -0.75 -8.80 -11.09
N ASP A 19 0.27 -9.43 -10.52
CA ASP A 19 1.52 -9.75 -11.21
C ASP A 19 1.28 -10.76 -12.34
N ALA A 20 0.56 -11.84 -12.05
CA ALA A 20 0.24 -12.90 -12.99
C ALA A 20 -0.64 -12.44 -14.17
N TYR A 21 -1.58 -11.53 -13.95
CA TYR A 21 -2.44 -10.99 -15.01
C TYR A 21 -1.81 -9.80 -15.74
N GLY A 22 -0.72 -9.25 -15.22
CA GLY A 22 -0.04 -8.10 -15.77
C GLY A 22 -0.78 -6.78 -15.56
N ALA A 23 -0.11 -5.67 -15.88
CA ALA A 23 -0.71 -4.36 -15.72
C ALA A 23 -1.97 -4.23 -16.60
N PRO A 24 -3.13 -3.82 -16.04
CA PRO A 24 -4.37 -3.66 -16.81
C PRO A 24 -4.25 -2.58 -17.92
N THR A 25 -3.20 -1.76 -17.88
CA THR A 25 -2.84 -0.79 -18.93
C THR A 25 -2.15 -1.42 -20.13
N ALA A 26 -1.62 -2.65 -20.02
CA ALA A 26 -0.94 -3.36 -21.10
C ALA A 26 -1.89 -4.27 -21.88
N ALA A 27 -2.86 -4.89 -21.21
CA ALA A 27 -3.94 -5.65 -21.84
C ALA A 27 -5.17 -5.67 -20.91
N PRO A 28 -6.39 -5.52 -21.46
CA PRO A 28 -7.61 -5.70 -20.67
C PRO A 28 -7.69 -7.15 -20.19
N TRP A 29 -7.96 -7.33 -18.90
CA TRP A 29 -8.17 -8.65 -18.32
C TRP A 29 -9.45 -9.30 -18.85
N SER A 30 -9.44 -10.63 -18.96
CA SER A 30 -10.68 -11.38 -19.22
C SER A 30 -11.65 -11.27 -18.04
N GLU A 31 -12.93 -11.55 -18.29
CA GLU A 31 -13.96 -11.55 -17.24
C GLU A 31 -13.62 -12.49 -16.10
N THR A 32 -13.10 -13.70 -16.40
CA THR A 32 -12.68 -14.67 -15.38
C THR A 32 -11.50 -14.16 -14.53
N GLN A 33 -10.52 -13.49 -15.13
CA GLN A 33 -9.40 -12.89 -14.41
C GLN A 33 -9.87 -11.75 -13.50
N THR A 34 -10.77 -10.90 -14.02
CA THR A 34 -11.37 -9.81 -13.27
C THR A 34 -12.16 -10.35 -12.07
N ASP A 35 -13.03 -11.34 -12.27
CA ASP A 35 -13.82 -11.96 -11.20
C ASP A 35 -12.93 -12.63 -10.13
N THR A 36 -11.88 -13.33 -10.56
CA THR A 36 -10.91 -13.97 -9.65
C THR A 36 -10.19 -12.92 -8.81
N TYR A 37 -9.73 -11.84 -9.43
CA TYR A 37 -9.08 -10.73 -8.73
C TYR A 37 -10.04 -10.01 -7.78
N GLU A 38 -11.26 -9.71 -8.21
CA GLU A 38 -12.26 -9.06 -7.38
C GLU A 38 -12.65 -9.90 -6.17
N THR A 39 -12.74 -11.22 -6.34
CA THR A 39 -13.02 -12.15 -5.24
C THR A 39 -11.89 -12.14 -4.21
N ALA A 40 -10.64 -12.24 -4.66
CA ALA A 40 -9.47 -12.16 -3.77
C ALA A 40 -9.39 -10.79 -3.08
N TRP A 41 -9.65 -9.70 -3.80
CA TRP A 41 -9.67 -8.35 -3.27
C TRP A 41 -10.76 -8.14 -2.22
N ARG A 42 -11.96 -8.69 -2.44
CA ARG A 42 -13.05 -8.66 -1.46
C ARG A 42 -12.69 -9.42 -0.18
N ALA A 43 -12.11 -10.63 -0.31
CA ALA A 43 -11.67 -11.43 0.83
C ALA A 43 -10.59 -10.71 1.65
N TRP A 44 -9.60 -10.13 0.98
CA TRP A 44 -8.59 -9.29 1.63
C TRP A 44 -9.19 -8.11 2.38
N ARG A 45 -10.11 -7.36 1.73
CA ARG A 45 -10.72 -6.17 2.32
C ARG A 45 -11.52 -6.49 3.58
N ASP A 46 -12.19 -7.63 3.60
CA ASP A 46 -12.94 -8.10 4.76
C ASP A 46 -12.00 -8.38 5.95
N LEU A 47 -10.95 -9.18 5.71
CA LEU A 47 -9.93 -9.49 6.72
C LEU A 47 -9.20 -8.23 7.22
N ALA A 48 -8.91 -7.28 6.33
CA ALA A 48 -8.30 -6.01 6.69
C ALA A 48 -9.20 -5.15 7.59
N ARG A 49 -10.53 -5.17 7.37
CA ARG A 49 -11.48 -4.51 8.26
C ARG A 49 -11.54 -5.17 9.63
N ASP A 50 -11.53 -6.50 9.68
CA ASP A 50 -11.50 -7.26 10.92
C ASP A 50 -10.23 -6.98 11.74
N ALA A 51 -9.08 -6.90 11.07
CA ALA A 51 -7.82 -6.52 11.69
C ALA A 51 -7.84 -5.08 12.22
N GLN A 52 -8.36 -4.12 11.45
CA GLN A 52 -8.49 -2.73 11.90
C GLN A 52 -9.47 -2.57 13.07
N ALA A 53 -10.56 -3.34 13.09
CA ALA A 53 -11.49 -3.37 14.21
C ALA A 53 -10.79 -3.85 15.48
N ALA A 54 -10.03 -4.95 15.40
CA ALA A 54 -9.27 -5.47 16.53
C ALA A 54 -8.21 -4.48 17.07
N VAL A 55 -7.51 -3.76 16.19
CA VAL A 55 -6.58 -2.69 16.60
C VAL A 55 -7.32 -1.53 17.27
N THR A 56 -8.49 -1.17 16.77
CA THR A 56 -9.31 -0.09 17.33
C THR A 56 -9.87 -0.46 18.70
N GLU A 57 -10.31 -1.71 18.90
CA GLU A 57 -10.72 -2.21 20.22
C GLU A 57 -9.54 -2.21 21.19
N HIS A 58 -8.39 -2.75 20.79
CA HIS A 58 -7.18 -2.74 21.63
C HIS A 58 -6.74 -1.30 22.01
N ALA A 59 -6.80 -0.35 21.08
CA ALA A 59 -6.47 1.05 21.37
C ALA A 59 -7.48 1.73 22.32
N LYS A 60 -8.76 1.32 22.29
CA LYS A 60 -9.78 1.76 23.26
C LYS A 60 -9.50 1.19 24.64
N ASP A 61 -9.14 -0.10 24.73
CA ASP A 61 -8.73 -0.75 26.00
C ASP A 61 -7.46 -0.11 26.59
N GLU A 62 -6.50 0.30 25.75
CA GLU A 62 -5.28 0.99 26.19
C GLU A 62 -5.47 2.50 26.44
N ASN A 63 -6.67 3.05 26.23
CA ASN A 63 -7.00 4.48 26.38
C ASN A 63 -5.98 5.41 25.70
N LYS A 64 -5.44 5.00 24.54
CA LYS A 64 -4.53 5.81 23.73
C LYS A 64 -5.19 6.17 22.40
N PRO A 65 -5.33 7.47 22.08
CA PRO A 65 -5.91 7.88 20.81
C PRO A 65 -5.02 7.40 19.65
N ARG A 66 -5.65 6.90 18.58
CA ARG A 66 -4.99 6.36 17.38
C ARG A 66 -3.88 7.28 16.82
N ASN A 67 -4.04 8.59 16.95
CA ASN A 67 -3.05 9.60 16.58
C ASN A 67 -1.73 9.49 17.36
N ASP A 68 -1.77 9.08 18.64
CA ASP A 68 -0.59 8.92 19.48
C ASP A 68 0.22 7.70 19.03
N ILE A 69 -0.47 6.59 18.72
CA ILE A 69 0.17 5.37 18.18
C ILE A 69 0.75 5.61 16.78
N GLU A 70 0.02 6.31 15.89
CA GLU A 70 0.54 6.68 14.56
C GLU A 70 1.73 7.64 14.66
N ALA A 71 1.76 8.54 15.65
CA ALA A 71 2.90 9.40 15.94
C ALA A 71 4.10 8.61 16.48
N GLU A 72 3.89 7.63 17.36
CA GLU A 72 4.95 6.75 17.88
C GLU A 72 5.58 5.88 16.77
N VAL A 73 4.76 5.29 15.87
CA VAL A 73 5.25 4.50 14.73
C VAL A 73 5.99 5.37 13.72
N LYS A 74 5.46 6.58 13.46
CA LYS A 74 6.09 7.55 12.58
C LYS A 74 7.38 8.13 13.16
N ALA A 75 7.47 8.28 14.49
CA ALA A 75 8.70 8.70 15.16
C ALA A 75 9.77 7.60 15.16
N LYS A 76 9.36 6.32 15.32
CA LYS A 76 10.27 5.17 15.22
C LYS A 76 10.82 4.95 13.81
N THR A 77 10.10 5.40 12.76
CA THR A 77 10.56 5.34 11.37
C THR A 77 11.22 6.64 10.88
N LYS A 78 10.98 7.78 11.55
CA LYS A 78 11.60 9.08 11.26
C LYS A 78 12.62 9.47 12.33
N THR A 79 13.76 8.80 12.35
CA THR A 79 15.02 9.38 12.83
C THR A 79 16.09 9.21 11.74
N PRO A 80 17.01 10.18 11.61
CA PRO A 80 17.09 10.98 10.39
C PRO A 80 18.38 10.76 9.61
N THR A 81 18.28 10.68 8.29
CA THR A 81 19.28 11.27 7.39
C THR A 81 18.53 11.82 6.19
N SER A 82 18.22 13.10 6.25
CA SER A 82 18.07 13.95 5.08
C SER A 82 19.24 14.95 5.14
N PRO A 83 19.69 15.52 4.02
CA PRO A 83 18.86 16.50 3.36
C PRO A 83 18.78 16.36 1.84
N ASP A 84 17.55 16.47 1.35
CA ASP A 84 17.20 16.97 0.01
C ASP A 84 17.85 18.34 -0.24
N PRO A 85 18.21 18.69 -1.48
CA PRO A 85 17.29 19.61 -2.16
C PRO A 85 17.23 19.38 -3.69
N LYS A 86 16.02 19.34 -4.25
CA LYS A 86 15.53 20.39 -5.18
C LYS A 86 14.19 20.04 -5.82
N LYS A 87 13.20 20.88 -5.52
CA LYS A 87 11.95 21.06 -6.27
C LYS A 87 12.22 21.90 -7.54
N THR A 88 12.05 21.28 -8.74
CA THR A 88 11.34 21.71 -10.00
C THR A 88 11.54 23.12 -10.60
N PRO A 89 11.22 23.46 -11.89
CA PRO A 89 10.51 22.72 -12.98
C PRO A 89 11.05 22.91 -14.45
N SER A 90 10.42 22.24 -15.43
CA SER A 90 10.24 22.58 -16.88
C SER A 90 11.40 22.78 -17.89
N THR A 91 11.55 21.79 -18.81
CA THR A 91 11.70 21.77 -20.30
C THR A 91 11.71 23.10 -21.11
N PRO A 92 12.27 23.22 -22.36
CA PRO A 92 13.03 22.30 -23.26
C PRO A 92 14.38 22.88 -23.79
N GLU A 93 15.06 22.14 -24.68
CA GLU A 93 15.89 22.62 -25.84
C GLU A 93 17.34 22.09 -25.88
N ALA A 94 17.61 21.28 -26.91
CA ALA A 94 18.94 20.99 -27.47
C ALA A 94 18.97 21.59 -28.89
N PRO A 95 20.11 21.77 -29.60
CA PRO A 95 21.50 21.37 -29.31
C PRO A 95 22.47 22.60 -29.53
N PRO A 96 23.79 22.55 -29.89
CA PRO A 96 24.50 21.62 -30.79
C PRO A 96 25.72 20.91 -30.19
N GLU A 97 26.00 19.73 -30.73
CA GLU A 97 27.30 19.09 -30.65
C GLU A 97 28.34 19.94 -31.39
N GLY A 98 29.50 20.12 -30.76
CA GLY A 98 30.66 20.76 -31.37
C GLY A 98 31.88 19.86 -31.20
N GLU A 99 32.41 19.41 -32.33
CA GLU A 99 33.84 19.21 -32.55
C GLU A 99 34.18 19.65 -33.98
#